data_AF-X1EG44-F1
#
_entry.id   AF-X1EG44-F1
#
_cell.length_a   1.000
_cell.length_b   1.000
_cell.length_c   1.000
_cell.angle_alpha   90.00
_cell.angle_beta   90.00
_cell.angle_gamma   90.00
#
_symmetry.space_group_name_H-M   'P 1'
#
loop_
_entity.id
_entity.type
_entity.pdbx_description
1 polymer ?
#
loop_
_entity_poly.entity_id
_entity_poly.type
_entity_poly.pdbx_seq_one_letter_code
_entity_poly.pdbx_strand_id
1 'polypeptide(L)'
;MVEVPQATSTSEKNLNELTQYNLTAALDYAKHHLAVEEDISYTNQSSEPILDLLLIVEPARYPGVFHLKDLTWGDGNPVLGYSHEIGQLQIPLEEPLEPGEIIKLSLEYELTLTSPDPSFYGRPVPFGYSTRQTNLVDWYPFIPPYV
;
A
#
# COMPACT_ATOMS: atom_id res chain seq x y z
N MET A 1 9.70 -43.11 33.92
CA MET A 1 10.39 -42.15 33.05
C MET A 1 9.29 -41.42 32.28
N VAL A 2 9.04 -40.15 32.60
CA VAL A 2 7.96 -39.36 31.99
C VAL A 2 8.61 -38.48 30.93
N GLU A 3 8.15 -38.61 29.70
CA GLU A 3 8.64 -37.84 28.55
C GLU A 3 8.12 -36.41 28.68
N VAL A 4 9.02 -35.43 28.70
CA VAL A 4 8.67 -34.01 28.77
C VAL A 4 8.46 -33.53 27.33
N PRO A 5 7.33 -32.88 26.99
CA PRO A 5 7.11 -32.38 25.65
C PRO A 5 8.17 -31.31 25.33
N GLN A 6 8.90 -31.52 24.23
CA GLN A 6 9.89 -30.59 23.74
C GLN A 6 9.16 -29.43 23.03
N ALA A 7 9.51 -28.19 23.38
CA ALA A 7 8.96 -27.02 22.72
C ALA A 7 9.32 -27.05 21.23
N THR A 8 8.32 -26.89 20.38
CA THR A 8 8.52 -26.71 18.94
C THR A 8 9.23 -25.38 18.74
N SER A 9 10.37 -25.38 18.06
CA SER A 9 11.03 -24.14 17.64
C SER A 9 10.13 -23.43 16.64
N THR A 10 9.52 -22.31 17.04
CA THR A 10 8.95 -21.36 16.09
C THR A 10 10.10 -20.84 15.25
N SER A 11 10.10 -21.12 13.95
CA SER A 11 11.05 -20.47 13.04
C SER A 11 10.81 -18.96 13.14
N GLU A 12 11.79 -18.21 13.59
CA GLU A 12 11.75 -16.76 13.51
C GLU A 12 11.69 -16.39 12.03
N LYS A 13 10.52 -15.92 11.57
CA LYS A 13 10.41 -15.38 10.21
C LYS A 13 11.43 -14.24 10.10
N ASN A 14 12.34 -14.32 9.14
CA ASN A 14 13.28 -13.23 8.90
C ASN A 14 12.47 -11.98 8.58
N LEU A 15 12.54 -10.96 9.44
CA LEU A 15 11.85 -9.68 9.24
C LEU A 15 12.28 -9.01 7.92
N ASN A 16 13.46 -9.36 7.40
CA ASN A 16 13.97 -8.94 6.10
C ASN A 16 13.20 -9.51 4.90
N GLU A 17 12.30 -10.47 5.11
CA GLU A 17 11.45 -11.00 4.04
C GLU A 17 10.17 -10.16 3.87
N LEU A 18 9.64 -9.54 4.94
CA LEU A 18 8.38 -8.80 4.88
C LEU A 18 8.53 -7.52 4.03
N THR A 19 7.46 -7.18 3.29
CA THR A 19 7.37 -5.90 2.61
C THR A 19 7.52 -4.76 3.61
N GLN A 20 8.44 -3.85 3.33
CA GLN A 20 8.71 -2.68 4.16
C GLN A 20 8.06 -1.45 3.53
N TYR A 21 7.41 -0.65 4.37
CA TYR A 21 6.79 0.60 3.99
C TYR A 21 7.35 1.71 4.88
N ASN A 22 7.92 2.75 4.28
CA ASN A 22 8.31 3.97 4.97
C ASN A 22 7.39 5.08 4.48
N LEU A 23 6.62 5.68 5.39
CA LEU A 23 5.67 6.73 5.06
C LEU A 23 5.97 8.00 5.84
N THR A 24 6.07 9.12 5.13
CA THR A 24 6.01 10.46 5.70
C THR A 24 4.69 11.09 5.28
N ALA A 25 3.83 11.39 6.25
CA ALA A 25 2.50 11.95 5.98
C ALA A 25 2.27 13.24 6.76
N ALA A 26 1.86 14.29 6.05
CA ALA A 26 1.54 15.60 6.59
C ALA A 26 0.03 15.89 6.46
N LEU A 27 -0.68 15.90 7.59
CA LEU A 27 -2.12 16.18 7.63
C LEU A 27 -2.39 17.66 7.88
N ASP A 28 -2.91 18.37 6.88
CA ASP A 28 -3.59 19.64 7.08
C ASP A 28 -5.03 19.36 7.56
N TYR A 29 -5.19 19.32 8.88
CA TYR A 29 -6.45 18.97 9.50
C TYR A 29 -7.59 19.94 9.14
N ALA A 30 -7.29 21.23 8.98
CA ALA A 30 -8.29 22.25 8.68
C ALA A 30 -8.76 22.19 7.22
N LYS A 31 -7.86 21.81 6.31
CA LYS A 31 -8.19 21.62 4.89
C LYS A 31 -8.64 20.20 4.55
N HIS A 32 -8.60 19.28 5.52
CA HIS A 32 -8.90 17.86 5.31
C HIS A 32 -8.06 17.26 4.17
N HIS A 33 -6.77 17.59 4.17
CA HIS A 33 -5.86 17.23 3.10
C HIS A 33 -4.62 16.54 3.68
N LEU A 34 -4.20 15.45 3.05
CA LEU A 34 -3.01 14.68 3.43
C LEU A 34 -2.03 14.68 2.26
N ALA A 35 -0.80 15.11 2.49
CA ALA A 35 0.32 14.92 1.56
C ALA A 35 1.20 13.79 2.06
N VAL A 36 1.63 12.90 1.16
CA VAL A 36 2.31 11.66 1.52
C VAL A 36 3.48 11.37 0.58
N GLU A 37 4.60 11.02 1.18
CA GLU A 37 5.73 10.34 0.55
C GLU A 37 5.75 8.90 1.09
N GLU A 38 5.80 7.92 0.20
CA GLU A 38 5.81 6.50 0.53
C GLU A 38 6.92 5.76 -0.24
N ASP A 39 7.77 5.05 0.49
CA ASP A 39 8.75 4.12 -0.07
C ASP A 39 8.37 2.68 0.28
N ILE A 40 8.30 1.83 -0.73
CA ILE A 40 7.99 0.41 -0.63
C ILE A 40 9.22 -0.41 -1.03
N SER A 41 9.62 -1.35 -0.18
CA SER A 41 10.59 -2.39 -0.51
C SER A 41 9.90 -3.74 -0.45
N TYR A 42 9.73 -4.39 -1.60
CA TYR A 42 9.01 -5.65 -1.74
C TYR A 42 9.94 -6.75 -2.22
N THR A 43 9.83 -7.92 -1.59
CA THR A 43 10.52 -9.14 -2.01
C THR A 43 9.48 -10.10 -2.61
N ASN A 44 9.72 -10.63 -3.81
CA ASN A 44 8.88 -11.70 -4.34
C ASN A 44 9.06 -12.98 -3.50
N GLN A 45 8.11 -13.26 -2.62
CA GLN A 45 8.12 -14.46 -1.77
C GLN A 45 7.47 -15.68 -2.44
N SER A 46 6.93 -15.53 -3.65
CA SER A 46 6.28 -16.64 -4.36
C SER A 46 7.32 -17.52 -5.06
N SER A 47 6.88 -18.68 -5.58
CA SER A 47 7.73 -19.55 -6.40
C SER A 47 7.72 -19.19 -7.88
N GLU A 48 6.97 -18.16 -8.27
CA GLU A 48 6.73 -17.79 -9.67
C GLU A 48 7.26 -16.37 -9.96
N PRO A 49 7.69 -16.09 -11.19
CA PRO A 49 8.03 -14.72 -11.59
C PRO A 49 6.78 -13.82 -11.61
N ILE A 50 6.93 -12.61 -11.09
CA ILE A 50 5.87 -11.58 -11.14
C ILE A 50 6.13 -10.68 -12.35
N LEU A 51 5.12 -10.52 -13.21
CA LEU A 51 5.21 -9.70 -14.41
C LEU A 51 4.68 -8.27 -14.20
N ASP A 52 3.70 -8.11 -13.32
CA ASP A 52 3.09 -6.83 -12.98
C ASP A 52 3.01 -6.70 -11.46
N LEU A 53 3.42 -5.56 -10.93
CA LEU A 53 3.21 -5.22 -9.54
C LEU A 53 1.82 -4.61 -9.36
N LEU A 54 1.03 -5.15 -8.43
CA LEU A 54 -0.29 -4.64 -8.08
C LEU A 54 -0.23 -3.92 -6.74
N LEU A 55 -0.72 -2.69 -6.69
CA LEU A 55 -0.97 -1.96 -5.44
C LEU A 55 -2.48 -1.77 -5.27
N ILE A 56 -2.98 -2.07 -4.08
CA ILE A 56 -4.34 -1.72 -3.67
C ILE A 56 -4.32 -0.29 -3.12
N VAL A 57 -5.21 0.55 -3.65
CA VAL A 57 -5.32 1.97 -3.31
C VAL A 57 -6.78 2.27 -2.94
N GLU A 58 -7.21 1.87 -1.75
CA GLU A 58 -8.62 2.03 -1.33
C GLU A 58 -9.15 3.48 -1.44
N PRO A 59 -8.37 4.55 -1.16
CA PRO A 59 -8.83 5.92 -1.37
C PRO A 59 -9.18 6.23 -2.83
N ALA A 60 -8.59 5.54 -3.81
CA ALA A 60 -8.89 5.73 -5.22
C ALA A 60 -10.29 5.21 -5.63
N ARG A 61 -11.00 4.51 -4.73
CA ARG A 61 -12.41 4.15 -4.94
C ARG A 61 -13.35 5.35 -4.81
N TYR A 62 -12.91 6.41 -4.13
CA TYR A 62 -13.68 7.63 -3.94
C TYR A 62 -13.28 8.68 -4.99
N PRO A 63 -14.21 9.13 -5.84
CA PRO A 63 -13.91 10.10 -6.88
C PRO A 63 -13.28 11.38 -6.31
N GLY A 64 -12.12 11.76 -6.83
CA GLY A 64 -11.41 12.99 -6.44
C GLY A 64 -10.73 12.96 -5.08
N VAL A 65 -10.62 11.80 -4.43
CA VAL A 65 -9.90 11.67 -3.15
C VAL A 65 -8.41 11.46 -3.38
N PHE A 66 -8.04 10.46 -4.18
CA PHE A 66 -6.64 10.09 -4.40
C PHE A 66 -6.06 10.81 -5.61
N HIS A 67 -4.89 11.44 -5.43
CA HIS A 67 -4.14 12.09 -6.50
C HIS A 67 -2.67 11.66 -6.44
N LEU A 68 -2.26 10.77 -7.36
CA LEU A 68 -0.86 10.44 -7.56
C LEU A 68 -0.13 11.64 -8.18
N LYS A 69 0.98 12.05 -7.57
CA LYS A 69 1.84 13.15 -8.03
C LYS A 69 3.08 12.63 -8.74
N ASP A 70 3.73 11.65 -8.15
CA ASP A 70 4.91 11.01 -8.72
C ASP A 70 4.95 9.52 -8.39
N LEU A 71 5.61 8.77 -9.27
CA LEU A 71 5.80 7.33 -9.15
C LEU A 71 7.13 6.95 -9.80
N THR A 72 8.10 6.53 -8.98
CA THR A 72 9.44 6.20 -9.44
C THR A 72 9.90 4.85 -8.90
N TRP A 73 10.80 4.19 -9.63
CA TRP A 73 11.56 3.06 -9.12
C TRP A 73 12.58 3.50 -8.08
N GLY A 74 13.16 2.55 -7.34
CA GLY A 74 14.16 2.85 -6.31
C GLY A 74 15.48 3.45 -6.80
N ASP A 75 15.69 3.51 -8.12
CA ASP A 75 16.81 4.22 -8.77
C ASP A 75 16.46 5.67 -9.19
N GLY A 76 15.21 6.09 -8.95
CA GLY A 76 14.67 7.41 -9.30
C GLY A 76 14.15 7.52 -10.74
N ASN A 77 14.19 6.46 -11.54
CA ASN A 77 13.58 6.48 -12.87
C ASN A 77 12.04 6.47 -12.76
N PRO A 78 11.32 7.24 -13.61
CA PRO A 78 9.88 7.26 -13.58
C PRO A 78 9.29 5.90 -14.00
N VAL A 79 8.24 5.48 -13.30
CA VAL A 79 7.45 4.32 -13.70
C VAL A 79 6.55 4.69 -14.87
N LEU A 80 6.65 3.93 -15.96
CA LEU A 80 5.88 4.19 -17.18
C LEU A 80 4.83 3.10 -17.41
N GLY A 81 3.74 3.46 -18.09
CA GLY A 81 2.74 2.49 -18.55
C GLY A 81 1.86 1.87 -17.46
N TYR A 82 1.92 2.37 -16.23
CA TYR A 82 1.00 1.95 -15.16
C TYR A 82 -0.45 2.31 -15.51
N SER A 83 -1.39 1.50 -15.04
CA SER A 83 -2.82 1.73 -15.21
C SER A 83 -3.50 1.95 -13.86
N HIS A 84 -4.52 2.80 -13.88
CA HIS A 84 -5.41 3.01 -12.73
C HIS A 84 -6.72 2.27 -12.98
N GLU A 85 -7.00 1.30 -12.12
CA GLU A 85 -8.33 0.72 -11.98
C GLU A 85 -8.97 1.17 -10.66
N ILE A 86 -10.26 0.88 -10.46
CA ILE A 86 -10.99 1.31 -9.28
C ILE A 86 -10.37 0.68 -8.03
N GLY A 87 -9.66 1.51 -7.26
CA GLY A 87 -8.98 1.10 -6.03
C GLY A 87 -7.67 0.33 -6.26
N GLN A 88 -7.09 0.40 -7.46
CA GLN A 88 -5.90 -0.38 -7.81
C GLN A 88 -4.95 0.40 -8.74
N LEU A 89 -3.65 0.16 -8.56
CA LEU A 89 -2.57 0.59 -9.43
C LEU A 89 -1.85 -0.65 -9.94
N GLN A 90 -1.93 -0.90 -11.24
CA GLN A 90 -1.19 -2.01 -11.88
C GLN A 90 0.02 -1.42 -12.59
N ILE A 91 1.21 -1.94 -12.27
CA ILE A 91 2.49 -1.45 -12.74
C ILE A 91 3.18 -2.57 -13.52
N PRO A 92 3.32 -2.47 -14.84
CA PRO A 92 4.06 -3.45 -15.61
C PRO A 92 5.55 -3.40 -15.28
N LEU A 93 6.18 -4.56 -15.15
CA LEU A 93 7.63 -4.67 -14.96
C LEU A 93 8.32 -4.88 -16.32
N GLU A 94 9.43 -4.16 -16.55
CA GLU A 94 10.22 -4.34 -17.77
C GLU A 94 10.89 -5.72 -17.82
N GLU A 95 11.32 -6.20 -16.66
CA GLU A 95 11.85 -7.55 -16.43
C GLU A 95 11.01 -8.23 -15.34
N PRO A 96 10.69 -9.52 -15.48
CA PRO A 96 10.00 -10.26 -14.43
C PRO A 96 10.76 -10.18 -13.10
N LEU A 97 10.04 -9.95 -12.00
CA LEU A 97 10.62 -10.03 -10.66
C LEU A 97 10.68 -11.48 -10.23
N GLU A 98 11.87 -12.07 -10.23
CA GLU A 98 12.06 -13.49 -9.93
C GLU A 98 11.89 -13.81 -8.43
N PRO A 99 11.62 -15.07 -8.06
CA PRO A 99 11.56 -15.50 -6.67
C PRO A 99 12.78 -15.08 -5.84
N GLY A 100 12.54 -14.37 -4.73
CA GLY A 100 13.55 -13.85 -3.82
C GLY A 100 14.16 -12.51 -4.24
N GLU A 101 13.84 -11.99 -5.42
CA GLU A 101 14.29 -10.66 -5.83
C GLU A 101 13.51 -9.54 -5.14
N ILE A 102 14.17 -8.38 -5.04
CA ILE A 102 13.67 -7.20 -4.36
C ILE A 102 13.41 -6.11 -5.40
N ILE A 103 12.23 -5.51 -5.33
CA ILE A 103 11.89 -4.28 -6.04
C ILE A 103 11.61 -3.15 -5.07
N LYS A 104 11.95 -1.93 -5.48
CA LYS A 104 11.71 -0.72 -4.71
C LYS A 104 10.90 0.27 -5.52
N LEU A 105 9.94 0.90 -4.86
CA LEU A 105 9.01 1.85 -5.46
C LEU A 105 8.85 3.05 -4.51
N SER A 106 8.83 4.25 -5.07
CA SER A 106 8.55 5.49 -4.35
C SER A 106 7.33 6.16 -4.94
N LEU A 107 6.41 6.60 -4.08
CA LEU A 107 5.17 7.27 -4.43
C LEU A 107 5.10 8.61 -3.73
N GLU A 108 4.72 9.65 -4.48
CA GLU A 108 4.23 10.91 -3.92
C GLU A 108 2.76 11.04 -4.25
N TYR A 109 1.90 11.22 -3.25
CA TYR A 109 0.47 11.37 -3.50
C TYR A 109 -0.22 12.28 -2.47
N GLU A 110 -1.40 12.75 -2.86
CA GLU A 110 -2.26 13.56 -2.02
C GLU A 110 -3.62 12.89 -1.83
N LEU A 111 -4.18 13.02 -0.63
CA LEU A 111 -5.57 12.68 -0.32
C LEU A 111 -6.37 13.93 0.00
N THR A 112 -7.43 14.17 -0.77
CA THR A 112 -8.48 15.14 -0.41
C THR A 112 -9.59 14.40 0.32
N LEU A 113 -9.61 14.48 1.64
CA LEU A 113 -10.55 13.71 2.46
C LEU A 113 -11.96 14.28 2.31
N THR A 114 -12.93 13.39 2.09
CA THR A 114 -14.34 13.76 2.05
C THR A 114 -14.99 13.51 3.41
N SER A 115 -15.97 14.35 3.78
CA SER A 115 -16.92 13.97 4.83
C SER A 115 -17.82 12.89 4.24
N PRO A 116 -17.82 11.65 4.74
CA PRO A 116 -18.65 10.60 4.17
C PRO A 116 -20.12 11.02 4.29
N ASP A 117 -20.86 10.96 3.18
CA ASP A 117 -22.31 10.92 3.26
C ASP A 117 -22.70 9.55 3.83
N PRO A 118 -23.35 9.48 5.02
CA PRO A 118 -23.74 8.22 5.64
C PRO A 118 -24.67 7.37 4.75
N SER A 119 -25.24 7.92 3.68
CA SER A 119 -26.14 7.23 2.76
C SER A 119 -25.46 6.53 1.57
N PHE A 120 -24.19 6.82 1.26
CA PHE A 120 -23.66 6.51 -0.08
C PHE A 120 -23.26 5.04 -0.30
N TYR A 121 -23.08 4.22 0.74
CA TYR A 121 -22.61 2.83 0.56
C TYR A 121 -23.21 1.75 1.49
N GLY A 122 -24.18 2.07 2.36
CA GLY A 122 -24.81 1.06 3.23
C GLY A 122 -23.86 0.34 4.21
N ARG A 123 -22.62 0.82 4.36
CA ARG A 123 -21.63 0.40 5.36
C ARG A 123 -21.05 1.64 6.03
N PRO A 124 -20.73 1.60 7.33
CA PRO A 124 -19.96 2.66 7.96
C PRO A 124 -18.58 2.68 7.28
N VAL A 125 -18.27 3.75 6.56
CA VAL A 125 -16.95 3.95 5.95
C VAL A 125 -16.09 4.68 6.98
N PRO A 126 -15.05 4.04 7.55
CA PRO A 126 -14.17 4.69 8.50
C PRO A 126 -13.05 5.49 7.81
N PHE A 127 -13.21 5.87 6.54
CA PHE A 127 -12.30 6.76 5.83
C PHE A 127 -12.96 8.13 5.62
N GLY A 128 -12.27 9.20 6.01
CA GLY A 128 -12.75 10.58 5.87
C GLY A 128 -12.74 11.35 7.19
N TYR A 129 -13.51 12.44 7.25
CA TYR A 129 -13.52 13.31 8.42
C TYR A 129 -14.94 13.64 8.91
N SER A 130 -15.01 14.10 10.15
CA SER A 130 -16.19 14.66 10.80
C SER A 130 -15.79 15.89 11.62
N THR A 131 -16.73 16.51 12.32
CA THR A 131 -16.43 17.62 13.23
C THR A 131 -15.56 17.23 14.43
N ARG A 132 -15.40 15.93 14.72
CA ARG A 132 -14.71 15.45 15.92
C ARG A 132 -13.43 14.66 15.63
N GLN A 133 -13.32 14.07 14.45
CA GLN A 133 -12.23 13.16 14.12
C GLN A 133 -11.99 13.07 12.62
N THR A 134 -10.76 12.71 12.27
CA THR A 134 -10.34 12.28 10.95
C THR A 134 -9.89 10.83 11.07
N ASN A 135 -10.43 9.96 10.22
CA ASN A 135 -10.08 8.56 10.19
C ASN A 135 -9.45 8.22 8.84
N LEU A 136 -8.26 7.63 8.90
CA LEU A 136 -7.46 7.21 7.74
C LEU A 136 -7.38 5.68 7.76
N VAL A 137 -8.46 4.99 7.43
CA VAL A 137 -8.45 3.52 7.31
C VAL A 137 -8.03 3.15 5.88
N ASP A 138 -7.14 2.17 5.76
CA ASP A 138 -6.62 1.63 4.49
C ASP A 138 -6.15 2.74 3.51
N TRP A 139 -5.57 3.80 4.06
CA TRP A 139 -5.34 5.07 3.36
C TRP A 139 -4.10 5.12 2.47
N TYR A 140 -3.22 4.11 2.56
CA TYR A 140 -1.97 4.07 1.81
C TYR A 140 -2.00 2.95 0.75
N PRO A 141 -1.43 3.18 -0.44
CA PRO A 141 -1.16 2.14 -1.41
C PRO A 141 -0.38 0.97 -0.80
N PHE A 142 -0.82 -0.28 -1.00
CA PHE A 142 -0.06 -1.44 -0.51
C PHE A 142 -0.09 -2.60 -1.48
N ILE A 143 0.97 -3.41 -1.46
CA ILE A 143 1.03 -4.64 -2.26
C ILE A 143 0.22 -5.71 -1.51
N PRO A 144 -0.83 -6.28 -2.13
CA PRO A 144 -1.61 -7.32 -1.48
C PRO A 144 -0.76 -8.58 -1.29
N PRO A 145 -1.03 -9.39 -0.26
CA PRO A 145 -0.33 -10.65 -0.06
C PRO A 145 -0.50 -11.55 -1.30
N TYR A 146 0.61 -12.00 -1.86
CA TYR A 146 0.62 -13.05 -2.87
C TYR A 146 0.53 -14.40 -2.15
N VAL A 147 -0.39 -15.26 -2.58
CA VAL A 147 -0.60 -16.64 -2.04
C VAL A 147 0.11 -17.68 -2.89
#